data_AF-A0A2V6LTJ7-F1
#
_entry.id   AF-A0A2V6LTJ7-F1
#
_cell.length_a   1.000
_cell.length_b   1.000
_cell.length_c   1.000
_cell.angle_alpha   90.00
_cell.angle_beta   90.00
_cell.angle_gamma   90.00
#
_symmetry.space_group_name_H-M   'P 1'
#
loop_
_entity.id
_entity.type
_entity.pdbx_description
1 polymer ?
#
loop_
_entity_poly.entity_id
_entity_poly.type
_entity_poly.pdbx_seq_one_letter_code
_entity_poly.pdbx_strand_id
1 'polypeptide(L)'
;MPEDPQTGAPYFIKRLVGLPSDTLRISPPLLYVNGEPPRRFGFQRVMQAKPPYRGYTLGRQYLANPNQSFTVPPHSYFAMGDNSYFSYDSRYWGPVPEENLVGRGLWVYWPFNQHWRLIR
;
A
#
# COMPACT_ATOMS: atom_id res chain seq x y z
N MET A 1 12.78 -6.22 12.11
CA MET A 1 11.30 -6.10 12.25
C MET A 1 10.86 -7.30 13.06
N PRO A 2 9.83 -7.20 13.92
CA PRO A 2 9.26 -8.38 14.53
C PRO A 2 8.85 -9.37 13.43
N GLU A 3 9.09 -10.65 13.70
CA GLU A 3 8.70 -11.76 12.83
C GLU A 3 7.43 -12.38 13.38
N ASP A 4 6.65 -12.98 12.48
CA ASP A 4 5.52 -13.80 12.85
C ASP A 4 6.00 -15.04 13.62
N PRO A 5 5.60 -15.23 14.89
CA PRO A 5 6.02 -16.39 15.68
C PRO A 5 5.62 -17.74 15.09
N GLN A 6 4.61 -17.78 14.20
CA GLN A 6 4.11 -19.00 13.59
C GLN A 6 4.84 -19.35 12.29
N THR A 7 5.27 -18.34 11.53
CA THR A 7 5.82 -18.54 10.17
C THR A 7 7.28 -18.09 10.03
N GLY A 8 7.82 -17.31 10.97
CA GLY A 8 9.13 -16.67 10.87
C GLY A 8 9.19 -15.55 9.83
N ALA A 9 8.06 -15.21 9.19
CA ALA A 9 8.02 -14.17 8.17
C ALA A 9 8.05 -12.76 8.81
N PRO A 10 8.76 -11.79 8.22
CA PRO A 10 8.78 -10.43 8.75
C PRO A 10 7.42 -9.73 8.57
N TYR A 11 7.01 -8.93 9.56
CA TYR A 11 5.85 -8.06 9.41
C TYR A 11 6.16 -6.84 8.53
N PHE A 12 5.22 -6.49 7.64
CA PHE A 12 5.29 -5.31 6.79
C PHE A 12 4.13 -4.35 7.06
N ILE A 13 4.43 -3.06 7.13
CA ILE A 13 3.42 -1.99 7.15
C ILE A 13 3.32 -1.39 5.76
N LYS A 14 2.14 -1.51 5.15
CA LYS A 14 1.82 -0.97 3.82
C LYS A 14 0.42 -0.37 3.85
N ARG A 15 0.13 0.53 2.91
CA ARG A 15 -1.22 1.05 2.70
C ARG A 15 -2.04 0.05 1.92
N LEU A 16 -3.25 -0.21 2.38
CA LEU A 16 -4.26 -0.95 1.63
C LEU A 16 -4.73 -0.08 0.45
N VAL A 17 -4.38 -0.48 -0.77
CA VAL A 17 -4.68 0.25 -2.00
C VAL A 17 -5.92 -0.28 -2.70
N GLY A 18 -6.04 -1.60 -2.82
CA GLY A 18 -7.19 -2.24 -3.46
C GLY A 18 -7.85 -3.28 -2.55
N LEU A 19 -9.18 -3.25 -2.53
CA LEU A 19 -10.05 -4.25 -1.93
C LEU A 19 -10.42 -5.32 -2.96
N PRO A 20 -10.98 -6.48 -2.56
CA PRO A 20 -11.52 -7.44 -3.49
C PRO A 20 -12.41 -6.79 -4.56
N SER A 21 -12.21 -7.18 -5.82
CA SER A 21 -12.87 -6.66 -7.02
C SER A 21 -12.48 -5.24 -7.47
N ASP A 22 -11.67 -4.50 -6.70
CA ASP A 22 -11.16 -3.21 -7.18
C ASP A 22 -10.25 -3.42 -8.41
N THR A 23 -10.37 -2.54 -9.39
CA THR A 23 -9.45 -2.48 -10.53
C THR A 23 -8.45 -1.33 -10.35
N LEU A 24 -7.18 -1.69 -10.30
CA LEU A 24 -6.07 -0.77 -10.06
C LEU A 24 -5.32 -0.47 -11.35
N ARG A 25 -4.88 0.79 -11.49
CA ARG A 25 -3.98 1.21 -12.57
C ARG A 25 -3.07 2.32 -12.06
N ILE A 26 -1.83 2.34 -12.52
CA ILE A 26 -0.89 3.42 -12.20
C ILE A 26 -0.51 4.11 -13.51
N SER A 27 -0.73 5.41 -13.61
CA SER A 27 -0.17 6.27 -14.64
C SER A 27 0.62 7.35 -13.90
N PRO A 28 1.93 7.13 -13.66
CA PRO A 28 2.70 7.95 -12.74
C PRO A 28 2.54 9.45 -13.01
N PRO A 29 2.41 10.29 -11.96
CA PRO A 29 2.47 9.94 -10.53
C PRO A 29 1.16 9.40 -9.93
N LEU A 30 0.14 9.18 -10.76
CA LEU A 30 -1.24 8.96 -10.34
C LEU A 30 -1.56 7.47 -10.19
N LEU A 31 -2.32 7.18 -9.14
CA LEU A 31 -2.98 5.90 -8.90
C LEU A 31 -4.46 6.06 -9.23
N TYR A 32 -5.03 5.06 -9.90
CA TYR A 32 -6.44 4.95 -10.19
C TYR A 32 -6.99 3.69 -9.53
N VAL A 33 -8.14 3.83 -8.88
CA VAL A 33 -8.93 2.74 -8.32
C VAL A 33 -10.31 2.81 -8.95
N ASN A 34 -10.73 1.75 -9.64
CA ASN A 34 -11.98 1.69 -10.40
C ASN A 34 -12.11 2.84 -11.42
N GLY A 35 -11.01 3.17 -12.09
CA GLY A 35 -10.96 4.22 -13.12
C GLY A 35 -10.73 5.63 -12.60
N GLU A 36 -10.85 5.87 -11.30
CA GLU A 36 -10.81 7.21 -10.71
C GLU A 36 -9.65 7.39 -9.70
N PRO A 37 -9.08 8.59 -9.58
CA PRO A 37 -8.13 8.89 -8.51
C PRO A 37 -8.80 8.78 -7.13
N PRO A 38 -8.21 8.05 -6.16
CA PRO A 38 -8.80 7.89 -4.84
C PRO A 38 -8.85 9.23 -4.07
N ARG A 39 -9.98 9.51 -3.43
CA ARG A 39 -10.24 10.79 -2.73
C ARG A 39 -9.67 10.90 -1.32
N ARG A 40 -9.20 9.80 -0.72
CA ARG A 40 -8.70 9.84 0.66
C ARG A 40 -7.36 10.59 0.73
N PHE A 41 -7.21 11.43 1.77
CA PHE A 41 -6.06 12.32 1.96
C PHE A 41 -4.69 11.65 1.78
N GLY A 42 -4.51 10.43 2.31
CA GLY A 42 -3.24 9.71 2.20
C GLY A 42 -2.78 9.49 0.76
N PHE A 43 -3.70 9.09 -0.13
CA PHE A 43 -3.36 8.89 -1.54
C PHE A 43 -3.13 10.21 -2.26
N GLN A 44 -3.98 11.22 -2.00
CA GLN A 44 -3.84 12.55 -2.59
C GLN A 44 -2.48 13.17 -2.24
N ARG A 45 -2.05 13.03 -0.98
CA ARG A 45 -0.74 13.51 -0.52
C ARG A 45 0.42 12.86 -1.26
N VAL A 46 0.35 11.55 -1.55
CA VAL A 46 1.37 10.85 -2.34
C VAL A 46 1.33 11.31 -3.81
N MET A 47 0.13 11.37 -4.41
CA MET A 47 -0.07 11.74 -5.82
C MET A 47 0.30 13.19 -6.16
N GLN A 48 0.35 14.09 -5.17
CA GLN A 48 0.87 15.45 -5.36
C GLN A 48 2.35 15.50 -5.75
N ALA A 49 3.10 14.40 -5.57
CA ALA A 49 4.51 14.28 -5.94
C ALA A 49 5.41 15.42 -5.41
N LYS A 50 5.07 15.94 -4.22
CA LYS A 50 5.86 16.91 -3.47
C LYS A 50 6.68 16.18 -2.40
N PRO A 51 7.91 16.66 -2.09
CA PRO A 51 8.72 16.09 -1.03
C PRO A 51 7.93 15.87 0.26
N PRO A 52 8.04 14.69 0.91
CA PRO A 52 9.01 13.62 0.63
C PRO A 52 8.56 12.61 -0.45
N TYR A 53 7.36 12.76 -1.03
CA TYR A 53 6.81 11.79 -1.98
C TYR A 53 7.10 12.19 -3.43
N ARG A 54 7.18 11.18 -4.31
CA ARG A 54 7.41 11.37 -5.75
C ARG A 54 6.21 10.89 -6.59
N GLY A 55 5.07 10.63 -5.96
CA GLY A 55 3.94 9.95 -6.59
C GLY A 55 4.04 8.43 -6.51
N TYR A 56 3.08 7.77 -7.14
CA TYR A 56 3.09 6.33 -7.35
C TYR A 56 3.89 5.98 -8.61
N THR A 57 4.75 4.96 -8.51
CA THR A 57 5.50 4.43 -9.64
C THR A 57 5.04 3.02 -10.03
N LEU A 58 5.33 2.65 -11.27
CA LEU A 58 5.02 1.34 -11.83
C LEU A 58 5.76 0.21 -11.08
N GLY A 59 5.21 -1.00 -11.18
CA GLY A 59 5.80 -2.21 -10.66
C GLY A 59 6.72 -2.93 -11.63
N ARG A 60 7.00 -4.21 -11.32
CA ARG A 60 7.74 -5.11 -12.23
C ARG A 60 6.85 -6.17 -12.85
N GLN A 61 6.06 -6.86 -12.02
CA GLN A 61 5.17 -7.94 -12.46
C GLN A 61 3.72 -7.48 -12.55
N TYR A 62 3.30 -6.64 -11.60
CA TYR A 62 1.95 -6.08 -11.55
C TYR A 62 2.01 -4.57 -11.69
N LEU A 63 1.09 -3.99 -12.45
CA LEU A 63 1.05 -2.55 -12.76
C LEU A 63 2.40 -2.06 -13.34
N ALA A 64 2.99 -2.85 -14.23
CA ALA A 64 4.33 -2.66 -14.79
C ALA A 64 4.39 -1.63 -15.93
N ASN A 65 3.24 -1.29 -16.52
CA ASN A 65 3.13 -0.21 -17.50
C ASN A 65 1.81 0.56 -17.33
N PRO A 66 1.69 1.80 -17.87
CA PRO A 66 0.53 2.67 -17.63
C PRO A 66 -0.81 2.17 -18.17
N ASN A 67 -0.77 1.21 -19.10
CA ASN A 67 -1.95 0.61 -19.73
C ASN A 67 -2.36 -0.70 -19.05
N GLN A 68 -1.53 -1.22 -18.13
CA GLN A 68 -1.85 -2.44 -17.39
C GLN A 68 -2.76 -2.11 -16.21
N SER A 69 -3.94 -2.71 -16.23
CA SER A 69 -4.84 -2.76 -15.08
C SER A 69 -4.69 -4.08 -14.34
N PHE A 70 -4.97 -4.07 -13.03
CA PHE A 70 -5.00 -5.27 -12.20
C PHE A 70 -6.29 -5.29 -11.37
N THR A 71 -7.10 -6.33 -11.53
CA THR A 71 -8.28 -6.56 -10.70
C THR A 71 -7.91 -7.42 -9.50
N VAL A 72 -8.20 -6.93 -8.30
CA VAL A 72 -7.89 -7.64 -7.05
C VAL A 72 -8.79 -8.88 -6.91
N PRO A 73 -8.24 -10.09 -6.78
CA PRO A 73 -9.04 -11.31 -6.59
C PRO A 73 -9.90 -11.28 -5.31
N PRO A 74 -10.97 -12.10 -5.24
CA PRO A 74 -11.66 -12.38 -3.98
C PRO A 74 -10.69 -12.82 -2.87
N HIS A 75 -11.05 -12.55 -1.61
CA HIS A 75 -10.24 -12.91 -0.41
C HIS A 75 -8.79 -12.43 -0.44
N SER A 76 -8.54 -11.32 -1.13
CA SER A 76 -7.20 -10.76 -1.25
C SER A 76 -7.23 -9.23 -1.30
N TYR A 77 -6.07 -8.65 -1.07
CA TYR A 77 -5.86 -7.21 -1.03
C TYR A 77 -4.65 -6.81 -1.84
N PHE A 78 -4.61 -5.57 -2.32
CA PHE A 78 -3.41 -5.02 -2.93
C PHE A 78 -2.81 -3.95 -2.01
N ALA A 79 -1.57 -4.15 -1.57
CA ALA A 79 -0.92 -3.27 -0.61
C ALA A 79 0.30 -2.59 -1.22
N MET A 80 0.45 -1.27 -1.00
CA MET A 80 1.58 -0.48 -1.52
C MET A 80 2.14 0.45 -0.46
N GLY A 81 3.43 0.80 -0.59
CA GLY A 81 4.06 1.82 0.25
C GLY A 81 3.86 3.23 -0.29
N ASP A 82 3.67 4.19 0.62
CA ASP A 82 3.56 5.62 0.26
C ASP A 82 4.86 6.16 -0.33
N ASN A 83 6.02 5.65 0.13
CA ASN A 83 7.30 5.87 -0.54
C ASN A 83 7.45 4.93 -1.75
N SER A 84 6.57 5.11 -2.74
CA SER A 84 6.31 4.15 -3.82
C SER A 84 7.58 3.74 -4.60
N TYR A 85 8.54 4.66 -4.77
CA TYR A 85 9.80 4.40 -5.48
C TYR A 85 10.78 3.50 -4.72
N PHE A 86 10.65 3.41 -3.39
CA PHE A 86 11.53 2.63 -2.52
C PHE A 86 10.77 1.56 -1.73
N SER A 87 9.61 1.16 -2.23
CA SER A 87 8.76 0.15 -1.58
C SER A 87 8.73 -1.11 -2.43
N TYR A 88 9.27 -2.19 -1.87
CA TYR A 88 8.93 -3.55 -2.30
C TYR A 88 7.55 -3.90 -1.73
N ASP A 89 6.57 -4.11 -2.60
CA ASP A 89 5.15 -4.30 -2.26
C ASP A 89 4.37 -5.11 -3.32
N SER A 90 3.02 -5.10 -3.30
CA SER A 90 2.19 -5.93 -4.20
C SER A 90 2.47 -5.76 -5.69
N ARG A 91 3.12 -4.67 -6.10
CA ARG A 91 3.64 -4.47 -7.46
C ARG A 91 4.70 -5.50 -7.87
N TYR A 92 5.31 -6.15 -6.89
CA TYR A 92 6.37 -7.15 -7.04
C TYR A 92 5.90 -8.53 -6.59
N TRP A 93 5.29 -8.64 -5.41
CA TRP A 93 4.88 -9.94 -4.84
C TRP A 93 3.42 -10.33 -5.13
N GLY A 94 2.61 -9.43 -5.70
CA GLY A 94 1.21 -9.70 -6.03
C GLY A 94 0.21 -9.40 -4.90
N PRO A 95 -1.05 -9.83 -5.03
CA PRO A 95 -2.07 -9.61 -4.02
C PRO A 95 -1.72 -10.36 -2.72
N VAL A 96 -2.12 -9.78 -1.59
CA VAL A 96 -1.93 -10.32 -0.25
C VAL A 96 -3.22 -11.07 0.14
N PRO A 97 -3.17 -12.39 0.41
CA PRO A 97 -4.31 -13.13 0.94
C PRO A 97 -4.86 -12.52 2.23
N GLU A 98 -6.18 -12.56 2.40
CA GLU A 98 -6.87 -12.02 3.59
C GLU A 98 -6.36 -12.61 4.90
N GLU A 99 -6.02 -13.90 4.92
CA GLU A 99 -5.42 -14.62 6.05
C GLU A 99 -4.05 -14.06 6.49
N ASN A 100 -3.30 -13.43 5.58
CA ASN A 100 -2.02 -12.81 5.89
C ASN A 100 -2.18 -11.38 6.44
N LEU A 101 -3.41 -10.87 6.54
CA LEU A 101 -3.70 -9.58 7.13
C LEU A 101 -3.90 -9.72 8.64
N VAL A 102 -2.84 -9.45 9.39
CA VAL A 102 -2.84 -9.48 10.87
C VAL A 102 -3.81 -8.45 11.47
N GLY A 103 -4.20 -7.41 10.72
CA GLY A 103 -5.26 -6.47 11.08
C GLY A 103 -5.08 -5.06 10.50
N ARG A 104 -6.10 -4.20 10.66
CA ARG A 104 -5.92 -2.75 10.50
C ARG A 104 -4.92 -2.29 11.55
N GLY A 105 -3.93 -1.48 11.18
CA GLY A 105 -3.03 -0.81 12.15
C GLY A 105 -3.78 0.21 13.02
N LEU A 106 -4.70 -0.27 13.87
CA LEU A 106 -5.37 0.48 14.93
C LEU A 106 -4.46 0.58 16.16
N TRP A 107 -3.48 -0.31 16.29
CA TRP A 107 -2.51 -0.33 17.38
C TRP A 107 -1.08 -0.35 16.83
N VAL A 108 -0.36 0.75 17.04
CA VAL A 108 1.11 0.79 16.95
C VAL A 108 1.64 0.25 18.28
N TYR A 109 2.00 -1.04 18.30
CA TYR A 109 2.54 -1.72 19.48
C TYR A 109 4.07 -1.52 19.66
N TRP A 110 4.76 -0.77 18.77
CA TRP A 110 6.21 -0.61 18.83
C TRP A 110 6.77 0.64 18.12
N PRO A 111 7.79 1.34 18.67
CA PRO A 111 8.36 1.23 20.02
C PRO A 111 7.68 2.17 21.03
N PHE A 112 7.66 1.76 22.30
CA PHE A 112 6.95 2.40 23.42
C PHE A 112 7.64 3.62 24.07
N ASN A 113 8.54 4.35 23.39
CA ASN A 113 9.26 5.45 24.04
C ASN A 113 9.12 6.82 23.34
N GLN A 114 8.33 7.69 24.01
CA GLN A 114 8.53 9.13 24.27
C GLN A 114 8.51 10.09 23.05
N HIS A 115 7.48 10.89 22.75
CA HIS A 115 6.76 11.84 23.60
C HIS A 115 5.34 12.08 23.05
N TRP A 116 4.35 12.06 23.94
CA TRP A 116 2.98 12.42 23.65
C TRP A 116 2.89 13.92 23.34
N ARG A 117 2.43 14.28 22.14
CA ARG A 117 1.81 15.59 21.88
C ARG A 117 0.45 15.35 21.21
N LEU A 118 -0.61 15.82 21.87
CA LEU A 118 -1.93 15.93 21.28
C LEU A 118 -1.84 16.80 20.02
N ILE A 119 -2.28 16.27 18.89
CA ILE A 119 -2.62 17.07 17.71
C ILE A 119 -4.12 17.32 17.81
N ARG A 120 -4.49 18.58 18.05
CA ARG A 120 -5.84 19.10 17.79
C ARG A 120 -6.01 19.36 16.30
#